data_AF-A0A4R6L575-F1
#
_entry.id   AF-A0A4R6L575-F1
#
_cell.length_a   1.000
_cell.length_b   1.000
_cell.length_c   1.000
_cell.angle_alpha   90.00
_cell.angle_beta   90.00
_cell.angle_gamma   90.00
#
_symmetry.space_group_name_H-M   'P 1'
#
loop_
_entity.id
_entity.type
_entity.pdbx_description
1 polymer ?
#
loop_
_entity_poly.entity_id
_entity_poly.type
_entity_poly.pdbx_seq_one_letter_code
_entity_poly.pdbx_strand_id
1 'polypeptide(L)' 'MADEGAWSGVVVKKSRAMYDGANLYRKLEVELDGGEVRNVKVKRDLWKQLEVGDRITKEPGADPHQA' A
#
# COMPACT_ATOMS: atom_id res chain seq x y z
N MET A 1 7.57 -11.36 -4.64
CA MET A 1 6.74 -12.26 -3.83
C MET A 1 5.78 -11.35 -3.08
N ALA A 2 4.51 -11.34 -3.44
CA ALA A 2 3.53 -10.54 -2.73
C ALA A 2 3.21 -11.31 -1.45
N ASP A 3 3.44 -10.70 -0.29
CA ASP A 3 3.00 -11.27 0.99
C ASP A 3 1.48 -11.44 0.93
N GLU A 4 1.04 -12.67 0.67
CA GLU A 4 -0.36 -13.06 0.61
C GLU A 4 -1.00 -13.06 2.01
N GLY A 5 -0.19 -12.95 3.07
CA GLY A 5 -0.62 -12.92 4.47
C GLY A 5 -1.35 -11.63 4.89
N ALA A 6 -1.94 -11.71 6.09
CA ALA A 6 -2.61 -10.61 6.77
C ALA A 6 -1.59 -9.59 7.29
N TRP A 7 -1.94 -8.31 7.23
CA TRP A 7 -1.10 -7.26 7.78
C TRP A 7 -1.85 -5.95 8.00
N SER A 8 -1.30 -5.12 8.89
CA SER A 8 -1.71 -3.74 9.15
C SER A 8 -0.49 -2.83 9.20
N GLY A 9 -0.70 -1.55 8.90
CA GLY A 9 0.34 -0.53 9.00
C GLY A 9 -0.17 0.87 8.68
N VAL A 10 0.73 1.84 8.73
CA VAL A 10 0.46 3.26 8.49
C VAL A 10 1.13 3.71 7.21
N VAL A 11 0.40 4.48 6.39
CA VAL A 11 0.96 5.08 5.18
C VAL A 11 1.97 6.15 5.59
N VAL A 12 3.24 5.95 5.26
CA VAL A 12 4.31 6.94 5.52
C VAL A 12 4.66 7.75 4.27
N LYS A 13 4.34 7.23 3.08
CA LYS A 13 4.58 7.94 1.81
C LYS A 13 3.64 7.50 0.71
N LYS A 14 3.34 8.43 -0.19
CA LYS A 14 2.62 8.18 -1.46
C LYS A 14 3.54 8.45 -2.63
N SER A 15 3.59 7.53 -3.59
CA SER A 15 4.36 7.73 -4.82
C SER A 15 3.67 7.15 -6.04
N ARG A 16 4.08 7.61 -7.22
CA ARG A 16 3.71 7.03 -8.49
C ARG A 16 4.99 6.58 -9.20
N ALA A 17 5.04 5.35 -9.68
CA ALA A 17 6.23 4.79 -10.31
C ALA A 17 5.87 4.04 -11.59
N MET A 18 6.66 4.23 -12.64
CA MET A 18 6.68 3.34 -13.80
C MET A 18 7.64 2.19 -13.51
N TYR A 19 7.18 0.96 -13.72
CA TYR A 19 8.07 -0.20 -13.72
C TYR A 19 8.49 -0.62 -15.13
N ASP A 20 7.63 -0.36 -16.13
CA ASP A 20 7.73 -0.87 -17.49
C ASP A 20 7.75 0.24 -18.55
N GLY A 21 7.79 1.52 -18.14
CA GLY A 21 7.73 2.67 -19.05
C GLY A 21 6.36 2.89 -19.70
N ALA A 22 5.38 2.03 -19.44
CA ALA A 22 4.05 2.09 -20.06
C ALA A 22 2.96 2.47 -19.05
N ASN A 23 3.07 2.03 -17.79
CA ASN A 23 2.03 2.26 -16.78
C ASN A 23 2.56 2.90 -15.49
N LEU A 24 1.95 4.03 -15.12
CA LEU A 24 2.15 4.69 -13.83
C LEU A 24 1.37 3.96 -12.74
N TYR A 25 2.07 3.09 -12.01
CA TYR A 25 1.53 2.44 -10.83
C TYR A 25 1.44 3.42 -9.66
N ARG A 26 0.45 3.20 -8.80
CA ARG A 26 0.28 3.93 -7.55
C ARG A 26 0.80 3.08 -6.41
N LYS A 27 1.70 3.64 -5.63
CA LYS A 27 2.31 2.97 -4.49
C LYS A 27 2.10 3.76 -3.21
N LEU A 28 1.99 2.99 -2.14
CA LEU A 28 2.09 3.46 -0.77
C LEU A 28 3.33 2.83 -0.15
N GLU A 29 4.12 3.63 0.53
CA GLU A 29 5.07 3.11 1.50
C GLU A 29 4.32 3.01 2.82
N VAL A 30 4.31 1.83 3.40
CA VAL A 30 3.56 1.51 4.61
C VAL A 30 4.54 1.00 5.65
N GLU A 31 4.59 1.66 6.79
CA GLU A 31 5.28 1.17 7.98
C GLU A 31 4.33 0.21 8.71
N LEU A 32 4.76 -1.03 8.87
CA LEU A 32 3.96 -2.08 9.47
C LEU A 32 4.05 -2.00 10.99
N ASP A 33 3.09 -2.61 11.66
CA ASP A 33 3.07 -2.61 13.13
C ASP A 33 4.30 -3.34 13.72
N GLY A 34 4.98 -4.17 12.92
CA GLY A 34 6.27 -4.78 13.26
C GLY A 34 7.51 -3.90 13.00
N GLY A 35 7.33 -2.65 12.57
CA GLY A 35 8.39 -1.68 12.25
C GLY A 35 9.04 -1.83 10.87
N GLU A 36 8.65 -2.85 10.09
CA GLU A 36 9.12 -2.99 8.71
C GLU A 36 8.43 -1.98 7.80
N VAL A 37 9.17 -1.36 6.88
CA VAL A 37 8.60 -0.50 5.84
C VAL A 37 8.53 -1.25 4.52
N ARG A 38 7.35 -1.28 3.89
CA ARG A 38 7.14 -1.93 2.59
C ARG A 38 6.42 -1.07 1.57
N ASN A 39 6.66 -1.39 0.30
CA ASN A 39 5.99 -0.76 -0.83
C ASN A 39 4.77 -1.59 -1.29
N VAL A 40 3.58 -1.01 -1.18
CA VAL A 40 2.31 -1.65 -1.54
C VAL A 40 1.75 -1.00 -2.79
N LYS A 41 1.46 -1.81 -3.82
CA LYS A 41 0.71 -1.36 -5.00
C LYS A 41 -0.77 -1.33 -4.66
N VAL A 42 -1.43 -0.24 -5.01
CA VAL A 42 -2.86 -0.06 -4.73
C VAL A 42 -3.61 0.42 -5.97
N LYS A 43 -4.92 0.15 -5.99
CA LYS A 43 -5.83 0.68 -7.02
C LYS A 43 -5.94 2.21 -6.91
N ARG A 44 -6.42 2.83 -7.98
CA ARG A 44 -6.56 4.30 -8.08
C ARG A 44 -7.38 4.89 -6.94
N ASP A 45 -8.51 4.27 -6.65
CA ASP A 45 -9.52 4.85 -5.76
C ASP A 45 -9.01 4.85 -4.32
N LEU A 46 -8.48 3.72 -3.86
CA LEU A 46 -7.83 3.62 -2.55
C LEU A 46 -6.65 4.60 -2.41
N TRP A 47 -5.79 4.71 -3.43
CA TRP A 47 -4.67 5.66 -3.39
C TRP A 47 -5.12 7.12 -3.28
N LYS A 48 -6.28 7.47 -3.85
CA LYS A 48 -6.83 8.83 -3.74
C LYS A 48 -7.46 9.08 -2.37
N GLN A 49 -8.04 8.05 -1.76
CA GLN A 49 -8.71 8.13 -0.46
C GLN A 49 -7.72 8.25 0.71
N LEU A 50 -6.58 7.56 0.63
CA LEU A 50 -5.60 7.53 1.71
C LEU A 50 -4.66 8.74 1.70
N GLU A 51 -4.29 9.23 2.87
CA GLU A 51 -3.24 10.22 3.12
C GLU A 51 -2.08 9.62 3.91
N VAL A 52 -0.98 10.37 4.04
CA VAL A 52 0.11 9.98 4.94
C VAL A 52 -0.38 10.11 6.37
N GLY A 53 -0.16 9.08 7.19
CA GLY A 53 -0.70 8.93 8.53
C GLY A 53 -1.93 8.03 8.61
N ASP A 54 -2.58 7.72 7.49
CA ASP A 54 -3.73 6.82 7.49
C ASP A 54 -3.33 5.36 7.72
N ARG A 55 -4.19 4.63 8.43
CA ARG A 55 -4.04 3.20 8.64
C ARG A 55 -4.64 2.40 7.49
N ILE A 56 -3.91 1.37 7.07
CA ILE A 56 -4.29 0.46 6.00
C ILE A 56 -4.09 -0.98 6.48
N THR A 57 -5.05 -1.82 6.13
CA THR A 57 -5.05 -3.24 6.49
C THR A 57 -5.24 -4.08 5.23
N LYS A 58 -4.65 -5.27 5.20
CA LYS A 58 -4.90 -6.29 4.19
C LYS A 58 -5.16 -7.62 4.90
N GLU A 59 -6.27 -8.24 4.55
CA GLU A 59 -6.57 -9.61 4.95
C GLU A 59 -5.93 -10.62 3.98
N PRO A 60 -5.74 -11.89 4.40
CA PRO A 60 -5.22 -12.93 3.53
C PRO A 60 -6.10 -13.10 2.29
N GLY A 61 -5.49 -13.07 1.10
CA GLY A 61 -6.21 -13.19 -0.18
C GLY A 61 -7.09 -11.99 -0.57
N ALA A 62 -7.16 -10.93 0.22
CA ALA A 62 -7.94 -9.73 -0.07
C ALA A 62 -7.06 -8.58 -0.61
N ASP A 63 -7.70 -7.61 -1.28
CA ASP A 63 -7.08 -6.33 -1.59
C ASP A 63 -6.91 -5.50 -0.31
N PRO A 64 -5.84 -4.69 -0.18
CA PRO A 64 -5.71 -3.74 0.92
C PRO A 64 -6.88 -2.74 0.93
N HIS A 65 -7.27 -2.29 2.13
CA HIS A 65 -8.30 -1.27 2.33
C HIS A 65 -7.96 -0.37 3.52
N GLN A 66 -8.54 0.84 3.54
CA GLN A 66 -8.43 1.74 4.69
C GLN A 66 -9.08 1.09 5.90
N ALA A 67 -8.39 1.10 7.03
CA ALA A 67 -8.84 0.49 8.29
C ALA A 67 -9.88 1.35 9.01
#